data_AF-B3S0Y4-F1
#
_entry.id   AF-B3S0Y4-F1
#
_cell.length_a   1.000
_cell.length_b   1.000
_cell.length_c   1.000
_cell.angle_alpha   90.00
_cell.angle_beta   90.00
_cell.angle_gamma   90.00
#
_symmetry.space_group_name_H-M   'P 1'
#
loop_
_entity.id
_entity.type
_entity.pdbx_description
1 polymer ?
#
loop_
_entity_poly.entity_id
_entity_poly.type
_entity_poly.pdbx_seq_one_letter_code
_entity_poly.pdbx_strand_id
1 'polypeptide(L)'
;MANLALSSAGVSVILATSSDDGFPPENMIDGDPQTFWVTTGLYPQEFIVSFPAKVNADTVSIQGVNIKTLEIYKGINSKPTDFEQICSKEIERKENENVTENIQVNSPITHLKIIITNGYDHFVAISSVAVTGSAIN
;
A
#
# COMPACT_ATOMS: atom_id res chain seq x y z
N MET A 1 -8.17 16.11 4.13
CA MET A 1 -8.50 14.93 4.94
C MET A 1 -7.20 14.32 5.45
N ALA A 2 -7.19 13.79 6.67
CA ALA A 2 -5.96 13.22 7.26
C ALA A 2 -5.62 11.87 6.62
N ASN A 3 -4.31 11.57 6.49
CA ASN A 3 -3.85 10.25 6.10
C ASN A 3 -3.96 9.30 7.30
N LEU A 4 -4.85 8.31 7.21
CA LEU A 4 -5.09 7.31 8.24
C LEU A 4 -4.06 6.19 8.23
N ALA A 5 -3.26 6.06 7.17
CA ALA A 5 -2.28 4.99 7.00
C ALA A 5 -0.94 5.28 7.70
N LEU A 6 -0.76 6.45 8.31
CA LEU A 6 0.51 6.83 8.93
C LEU A 6 0.87 5.94 10.12
N SER A 7 2.14 5.57 10.23
CA SER A 7 2.67 4.81 11.37
C SER A 7 2.47 5.56 12.70
N SER A 8 2.52 6.89 12.68
CA SER A 8 2.20 7.74 13.83
C SER A 8 0.76 7.60 14.34
N ALA A 9 -0.15 7.07 13.51
CA ALA A 9 -1.53 6.74 13.89
C ALA A 9 -1.67 5.30 14.43
N GLY A 10 -0.56 4.59 14.64
CA GLY A 10 -0.54 3.20 15.12
C GLY A 10 -0.71 2.16 14.02
N VAL A 11 -0.61 2.55 12.76
CA VAL A 11 -0.64 1.65 11.60
C VAL A 11 0.70 0.93 11.47
N SER A 12 0.67 -0.35 11.07
CA SER A 12 1.87 -1.18 10.93
C SER A 12 1.85 -1.97 9.63
N VAL A 13 3.02 -2.17 9.04
CA VAL A 13 3.21 -3.18 7.99
C VAL A 13 3.40 -4.54 8.67
N ILE A 14 2.49 -5.47 8.45
CA ILE A 14 2.51 -6.79 9.12
C ILE A 14 3.06 -7.92 8.24
N LEU A 15 3.20 -7.65 6.94
CA LEU A 15 3.78 -8.56 5.97
C LEU A 15 4.37 -7.74 4.84
N ALA A 16 5.56 -8.12 4.39
CA ALA A 16 6.14 -7.69 3.13
C ALA A 16 6.95 -8.86 2.55
N THR A 17 6.84 -9.07 1.24
CA THR A 17 7.58 -10.13 0.53
C THR A 17 9.08 -9.86 0.39
N SER A 18 9.48 -8.60 0.57
CA SER A 18 10.88 -8.15 0.55
C SER A 18 11.10 -7.17 1.68
N SER A 19 12.28 -7.24 2.30
CA SER A 19 12.73 -6.31 3.32
C SER A 19 14.22 -6.05 3.10
N ASP A 20 14.57 -4.78 2.88
CA ASP A 20 15.94 -4.29 2.82
C ASP A 20 16.14 -3.36 4.03
N ASP A 21 17.23 -3.52 4.78
CA ASP A 21 17.47 -2.75 6.01
C ASP A 21 17.64 -1.24 5.74
N GLY A 22 18.08 -0.85 4.52
CA GLY A 22 18.19 0.53 4.10
C GLY A 22 16.88 1.12 3.55
N PHE A 23 15.98 0.26 3.06
CA PHE A 23 14.70 0.64 2.45
C PHE A 23 13.55 -0.24 2.98
N PRO A 24 13.28 -0.23 4.29
CA PRO A 24 12.34 -1.15 4.91
C PRO A 24 10.87 -0.84 4.53
N PRO A 25 9.96 -1.82 4.63
CA PRO A 25 8.54 -1.65 4.29
C PRO A 25 7.84 -0.51 5.04
N GLU A 26 8.27 -0.23 6.27
CA GLU A 26 7.73 0.81 7.14
C GLU A 26 7.87 2.22 6.54
N ASN A 27 8.84 2.42 5.64
CA ASN A 27 9.01 3.68 4.91
C ASN A 27 7.78 4.03 4.06
N MET A 28 6.94 3.06 3.67
CA MET A 28 5.71 3.36 2.93
C MET A 28 4.70 4.20 3.73
N ILE A 29 4.78 4.15 5.06
CA ILE A 29 3.76 4.70 5.96
C ILE A 29 4.33 5.66 7.00
N ASP A 30 5.62 6.03 6.92
CA ASP A 30 6.27 6.93 7.87
C ASP A 30 5.92 8.41 7.65
N GLY A 31 5.45 8.77 6.44
CA GLY A 31 5.11 10.12 6.04
C GLY A 31 6.30 10.98 5.60
N ASP A 32 7.51 10.41 5.47
CA ASP A 32 8.69 11.09 4.96
C ASP A 32 8.77 10.93 3.43
N PRO A 33 8.70 12.01 2.64
CA PRO A 33 8.76 11.92 1.17
C PRO A 33 10.16 11.51 0.65
N GLN A 34 11.19 11.45 1.50
CA GLN A 34 12.54 11.04 1.13
C GLN A 34 12.82 9.55 1.32
N THR A 35 11.95 8.85 2.04
CA THR A 35 12.07 7.41 2.28
C THR A 35 11.19 6.63 1.31
N PHE A 36 11.50 5.36 1.12
CA PHE A 36 10.72 4.44 0.30
C PHE A 36 11.02 3.00 0.69
N TRP A 37 10.09 2.11 0.42
CA TRP A 37 10.31 0.66 0.44
C TRP A 37 10.75 0.20 -0.93
N VAL A 38 11.76 -0.68 -0.99
CA VAL A 38 12.16 -1.38 -2.22
C VAL A 38 11.82 -2.85 -2.12
N THR A 39 11.27 -3.36 -3.22
CA THR A 39 11.03 -4.77 -3.41
C THR A 39 11.62 -5.26 -4.72
N THR A 40 12.30 -6.41 -4.69
CA THR A 40 13.00 -7.01 -5.83
C THR A 40 12.80 -8.53 -5.86
N GLY A 41 13.08 -9.17 -6.98
CA GLY A 41 12.90 -10.61 -7.19
C GLY A 41 11.79 -10.93 -8.18
N LEU A 42 11.12 -12.07 -7.97
CA LEU A 42 10.06 -12.55 -8.85
C LEU A 42 8.69 -12.04 -8.37
N TYR A 43 7.86 -11.62 -9.32
CA TYR A 43 6.46 -11.31 -9.06
C TYR A 43 5.63 -12.59 -8.87
N PRO A 44 4.52 -12.54 -8.09
CA PRO A 44 3.98 -11.37 -7.41
C PRO A 44 4.72 -11.02 -6.12
N GLN A 45 4.77 -9.73 -5.82
CA GLN A 45 5.26 -9.20 -4.55
C GLN A 45 4.09 -8.56 -3.81
N GLU A 46 3.99 -8.76 -2.51
CA GLU A 46 2.90 -8.23 -1.72
C GLU A 46 3.36 -7.62 -0.40
N PHE A 47 2.50 -6.77 0.13
CA PHE A 47 2.59 -6.24 1.49
C PHE A 47 1.19 -6.05 2.08
N ILE A 48 1.12 -6.05 3.41
CA ILE A 48 -0.12 -5.89 4.16
C ILE A 48 0.07 -4.78 5.20
N VAL A 49 -0.78 -3.76 5.11
CA VAL A 49 -0.88 -2.66 6.06
C VAL A 49 -2.06 -2.93 7.00
N SER A 50 -1.82 -2.89 8.30
CA SER A 50 -2.82 -3.14 9.34
C SER A 50 -3.12 -1.88 10.14
N PHE A 51 -4.40 -1.59 10.27
CA PHE A 51 -4.90 -0.47 11.06
C PHE A 51 -5.23 -0.95 12.48
N PRO A 52 -4.92 -0.16 13.52
CA PRO A 52 -5.16 -0.55 14.91
C PRO A 52 -6.66 -0.67 15.24
N ALA A 53 -7.50 0.02 14.47
CA ALA A 53 -8.96 -0.06 14.54
C ALA A 53 -9.54 -0.01 13.12
N LYS A 54 -10.82 -0.40 12.98
CA LYS A 54 -11.53 -0.34 11.70
C LYS A 54 -11.71 1.11 11.26
N VAL A 55 -11.36 1.41 10.02
CA VAL A 55 -11.52 2.74 9.41
C VAL A 55 -12.42 2.65 8.19
N ASN A 56 -13.22 3.68 7.93
CA ASN A 56 -13.90 3.83 6.65
C ASN A 56 -12.93 4.51 5.69
N ALA A 57 -12.42 3.74 4.72
CA ALA A 57 -11.53 4.24 3.69
C ALA A 57 -12.33 4.70 2.47
N ASP A 58 -12.19 5.97 2.13
CA ASP A 58 -12.81 6.55 0.94
C ASP A 58 -11.88 6.36 -0.26
N THR A 59 -10.60 6.72 -0.09
CA THR A 59 -9.57 6.62 -1.13
C THR A 59 -8.30 6.01 -0.59
N VAL A 60 -7.70 5.11 -1.37
CA VAL A 60 -6.34 4.61 -1.18
C VAL A 60 -5.45 5.25 -2.25
N SER A 61 -4.36 5.88 -1.82
CA SER A 61 -3.35 6.46 -2.69
C SER A 61 -2.06 5.66 -2.58
N ILE A 62 -1.51 5.24 -3.71
CA ILE A 62 -0.22 4.55 -3.78
C ILE A 62 0.71 5.37 -4.65
N GLN A 63 1.87 5.72 -4.11
CA GLN A 63 2.91 6.44 -4.81
C GLN A 63 4.17 5.58 -4.94
N GLY A 64 4.74 5.49 -6.15
CA GLY A 64 5.98 4.77 -6.37
C GLY A 64 6.46 4.78 -7.81
N VAL A 65 7.46 3.95 -8.10
CA VAL A 65 8.09 3.79 -9.43
C VAL A 65 8.14 2.33 -9.86
N ASN A 66 8.22 2.13 -11.17
CA ASN A 66 8.29 0.82 -11.84
C ASN A 66 7.11 -0.11 -11.55
N ILE A 67 6.00 0.38 -10.99
CA ILE A 67 4.78 -0.39 -10.79
C ILE A 67 4.07 -0.51 -12.15
N LYS A 68 3.77 -1.74 -12.60
CA LYS A 68 2.99 -1.96 -13.83
C LYS A 68 1.58 -2.40 -13.52
N THR A 69 1.41 -3.42 -12.67
CA THR A 69 0.08 -3.93 -12.32
C THR A 69 0.00 -4.16 -10.82
N LEU A 70 -1.04 -3.60 -10.21
CA LEU A 70 -1.33 -3.73 -8.79
C LEU A 70 -2.77 -4.21 -8.57
N GLU A 71 -2.94 -5.01 -7.54
CA GLU A 71 -4.23 -5.47 -7.06
C GLU A 71 -4.39 -5.05 -5.60
N ILE A 72 -5.55 -4.50 -5.27
CA ILE A 72 -5.86 -4.04 -3.93
C ILE A 72 -6.95 -4.92 -3.35
N TYR A 73 -6.71 -5.38 -2.12
CA TYR A 73 -7.62 -6.18 -1.35
C TYR A 73 -7.87 -5.54 0.02
N LYS A 74 -9.10 -5.67 0.51
CA LYS A 74 -9.49 -5.27 1.88
C LYS A 74 -9.69 -6.49 2.76
N GLY A 75 -9.29 -6.38 4.01
CA GLY A 75 -9.66 -7.27 5.10
C GLY A 75 -10.44 -6.48 6.15
N ILE A 76 -11.59 -6.99 6.58
CA ILE A 76 -12.47 -6.37 7.58
C ILE A 76 -12.43 -7.08 8.94
N ASN A 77 -11.85 -8.28 8.95
CA ASN A 77 -11.74 -9.11 10.13
C ASN A 77 -10.56 -8.67 10.98
N SER A 78 -10.57 -9.02 12.27
CA SER A 78 -9.43 -8.77 13.15
C SER A 78 -8.18 -9.53 12.69
N LYS A 79 -8.36 -10.71 12.07
CA LYS A 79 -7.28 -11.51 11.50
C LYS A 79 -7.09 -11.20 10.01
N PRO A 80 -5.83 -11.11 9.53
CA PRO A 80 -5.51 -10.84 8.12
C PRO A 80 -5.60 -12.14 7.28
N THR A 81 -6.79 -12.72 7.17
CA THR A 81 -7.01 -14.00 6.45
C THR A 81 -7.99 -13.89 5.29
N ASP A 82 -9.11 -13.18 5.48
CA ASP A 82 -10.21 -13.12 4.51
C ASP A 82 -10.17 -11.79 3.76
N PHE A 83 -9.41 -11.78 2.67
CA PHE A 83 -9.23 -10.61 1.83
C PHE A 83 -10.19 -10.61 0.63
N GLU A 84 -10.95 -9.53 0.46
CA GLU A 84 -11.83 -9.29 -0.69
C GLU A 84 -11.14 -8.34 -1.67
N GLN A 85 -11.11 -8.69 -2.96
CA GLN A 85 -10.51 -7.85 -3.99
C GLN A 85 -11.38 -6.60 -4.21
N ILE A 86 -10.77 -5.42 -4.13
CA ILE A 86 -11.41 -4.15 -4.43
C ILE A 86 -11.25 -3.82 -5.92
N CYS A 87 -10.02 -3.89 -6.41
CA CYS A 87 -9.72 -3.59 -7.81
C CYS A 87 -8.38 -4.19 -8.27
N SER A 88 -8.22 -4.24 -9.58
CA SER A 88 -6.94 -4.41 -10.26
C SER A 88 -6.70 -3.19 -11.14
N LYS A 89 -5.48 -2.65 -11.13
CA LYS A 89 -5.09 -1.45 -11.87
C LYS A 89 -3.78 -1.70 -12.61
N GLU A 90 -3.79 -1.35 -13.90
CA GLU A 90 -2.58 -1.22 -14.69
C GLU A 90 -2.17 0.26 -14.68
N ILE A 91 -0.92 0.51 -14.32
CA ILE A 91 -0.32 1.84 -14.24
C ILE A 91 0.49 2.05 -15.50
N GLU A 92 0.32 3.20 -16.16
CA GLU A 92 1.16 3.57 -17.30
C GLU A 92 2.58 3.91 -16.87
N ARG A 93 3.56 3.44 -17.64
CA ARG A 93 4.97 3.77 -17.42
C ARG A 93 5.18 5.27 -17.55
N LYS A 94 5.62 5.91 -16.48
CA LYS A 94 6.24 7.23 -16.52
C LYS A 94 7.73 7.09 -16.34
N GLU A 95 8.50 7.57 -17.31
CA GLU A 95 9.96 7.51 -17.24
C GLU A 95 10.46 8.50 -16.18
N ASN A 96 11.22 8.02 -15.19
CA ASN A 96 11.90 8.81 -14.16
C ASN A 96 11.01 9.67 -13.25
N GLU A 97 9.70 9.38 -13.19
CA GLU A 97 8.76 10.09 -12.32
C GLU A 97 8.01 9.13 -11.40
N ASN A 98 7.74 9.57 -10.17
CA ASN A 98 6.83 8.87 -9.27
C ASN A 98 5.41 8.91 -9.86
N VAL A 99 4.78 7.75 -9.96
CA VAL A 99 3.36 7.65 -10.27
C VAL A 99 2.57 7.67 -8.97
N THR A 100 1.47 8.41 -8.96
CA THR A 100 0.49 8.38 -7.86
C THR A 100 -0.84 7.90 -8.40
N GLU A 101 -1.27 6.74 -7.92
CA GLU A 101 -2.59 6.18 -8.22
C GLU A 101 -3.55 6.39 -7.07
N ASN A 102 -4.72 6.95 -7.37
CA ASN A 102 -5.77 7.21 -6.40
C ASN A 102 -6.98 6.31 -6.71
N ILE A 103 -7.33 5.46 -5.75
CA ILE A 103 -8.32 4.40 -5.93
C ILE A 103 -9.45 4.62 -4.93
N GLN A 104 -10.67 4.80 -5.46
CA GLN A 104 -11.88 4.93 -4.65
C GLN A 104 -12.26 3.55 -4.08
N VAL A 105 -12.37 3.45 -2.77
CA VAL A 105 -12.69 2.20 -2.05
C VAL A 105 -14.07 2.29 -1.39
N ASN A 106 -14.38 3.41 -0.73
CA ASN A 106 -15.63 3.68 -0.02
C ASN A 106 -16.11 2.48 0.84
N SER A 107 -15.20 1.90 1.64
CA SER A 107 -15.47 0.67 2.38
C SER A 107 -14.75 0.67 3.74
N PRO A 108 -15.31 0.03 4.78
CA PRO A 108 -14.58 -0.24 6.00
C PRO A 108 -13.40 -1.18 5.73
N ILE A 109 -12.23 -0.86 6.30
CA ILE A 109 -11.03 -1.67 6.24
C ILE A 109 -10.37 -1.78 7.62
N THR A 110 -9.73 -2.92 7.87
CA THR A 110 -8.87 -3.17 9.04
C THR A 110 -7.48 -3.61 8.59
N HIS A 111 -7.41 -4.33 7.47
CA HIS A 111 -6.18 -4.70 6.79
C HIS A 111 -6.30 -4.30 5.31
N LEU A 112 -5.24 -3.74 4.75
CA LEU A 112 -5.13 -3.42 3.34
C LEU A 112 -4.00 -4.27 2.77
N LYS A 113 -4.32 -5.13 1.81
CA LYS A 113 -3.34 -5.96 1.12
C LYS A 113 -3.15 -5.46 -0.30
N ILE A 114 -1.89 -5.24 -0.67
CA ILE A 114 -1.50 -4.80 -2.00
C ILE A 114 -0.64 -5.89 -2.61
N ILE A 115 -1.00 -6.32 -3.82
CA ILE A 115 -0.22 -7.28 -4.59
C ILE A 115 0.25 -6.59 -5.87
N ILE A 116 1.56 -6.48 -6.03
CA ILE A 116 2.22 -6.06 -7.26
C ILE A 116 2.41 -7.32 -8.10
N THR A 117 1.53 -7.52 -9.08
CA THR A 117 1.57 -8.71 -9.95
C THR A 117 2.58 -8.57 -11.08
N ASN A 118 2.94 -7.33 -11.44
CA ASN A 118 3.97 -7.06 -12.43
C ASN A 118 4.58 -5.66 -12.24
N GLY A 119 5.84 -5.51 -12.65
CA GLY A 119 6.55 -4.24 -12.70
C GLY A 119 7.17 -3.98 -14.07
N TYR A 120 7.65 -2.76 -14.27
CA TYR A 120 8.38 -2.35 -15.47
C TYR A 120 9.87 -2.71 -15.43
N ASP A 121 10.37 -3.11 -14.26
CA ASP A 121 11.76 -3.53 -14.02
C ASP A 121 11.76 -4.69 -13.00
N HIS A 122 12.94 -5.20 -12.65
CA HIS A 122 13.14 -6.24 -11.63
C HIS A 122 13.03 -5.72 -10.19
N PHE A 123 12.78 -4.43 -10.02
CA PHE A 123 12.53 -3.80 -8.73
C PHE A 123 11.39 -2.78 -8.84
N VAL A 124 10.66 -2.65 -7.73
CA VAL A 124 9.63 -1.63 -7.52
C VAL A 124 9.98 -0.89 -6.25
N ALA A 125 9.77 0.43 -6.25
CA ALA A 125 9.87 1.22 -5.04
C ALA A 125 8.53 1.91 -4.76
N ILE A 126 8.07 1.81 -3.52
CA ILE A 126 6.86 2.48 -3.03
C ILE A 126 7.28 3.56 -2.04
N SER A 127 7.05 4.81 -2.39
CA SER A 127 7.39 5.96 -1.54
C SER A 127 6.28 6.28 -0.54
N SER A 128 5.01 6.02 -0.89
CA SER A 128 3.92 6.32 0.03
C SER A 128 2.69 5.46 -0.21
N VAL A 129 2.07 5.02 0.90
CA VAL A 129 0.73 4.46 0.94
C VAL A 129 -0.10 5.35 1.86
N ALA A 130 -1.12 5.99 1.29
CA ALA A 130 -2.02 6.86 2.03
C ALA A 130 -3.45 6.36 1.95
N VAL A 131 -4.19 6.50 3.05
CA VAL A 131 -5.63 6.21 3.10
C VAL A 131 -6.34 7.44 3.63
N THR A 132 -7.27 7.97 2.84
CA THR A 132 -8.15 9.05 3.29
C THR A 132 -9.51 8.50 3.62
N GLY A 133 -10.09 8.97 4.71
CA GLY A 133 -11.45 8.65 5.12
C GLY A 133 -11.69 9.06 6.56
N SER A 134 -12.45 8.24 7.29
CA SER A 134 -12.82 8.52 8.68
C SER A 134 -12.60 7.29 9.58
N ALA A 135 -12.14 7.52 10.81
CA ALA A 135 -12.12 6.46 11.82
C ALA A 135 -13.56 6.05 12.20
N ILE A 136 -13.81 4.75 12.36
CA ILE A 136 -15.08 4.26 12.89
C ILE A 136 -14.94 4.20 14.40
N ASN A 137 -15.54 5.17 15.09
CA ASN A 137 -15.64 5.15 16.55
C ASN A 137 -16.62 4.07 17.03
#